data_AF-A0AAE1P5J9-F1
#
_entry.id   AF-A0AAE1P5J9-F1
#
_cell.length_a   1.000
_cell.length_b   1.000
_cell.length_c   1.000
_cell.angle_alpha   90.00
_cell.angle_beta   90.00
_cell.angle_gamma   90.00
#
_symmetry.space_group_name_H-M   'P 1'
#
loop_
_entity.id
_entity.type
_entity.pdbx_description
1 polymer ?
#
loop_
_entity_poly.entity_id
_entity_poly.type
_entity_poly.pdbx_seq_one_letter_code
_entity_poly.pdbx_strand_id
1 'polypeptide(L)'
;MAENLLSVGCKQQYSSQTKLVALLVREYLRSLHPLLNEGELDNELAVATGISVRSLQRFKREAKDNCVSSPPSKRQKTSPVLNSIDKFDEE
;
A
#
# COMPACT_ATOMS: atom_id res chain seq x y z
N MET A 1 -12.17 -36.22 21.32
CA MET A 1 -11.40 -34.96 21.43
C MET A 1 -11.11 -34.52 20.01
N ALA A 2 -11.95 -33.66 19.43
CA ALA A 2 -11.79 -33.18 18.06
C ALA A 2 -10.99 -31.88 18.12
N GLU A 3 -9.85 -31.87 17.44
CA GLU A 3 -8.84 -30.83 17.57
C GLU A 3 -9.27 -29.53 16.88
N ASN A 4 -9.19 -28.46 17.65
CA ASN A 4 -9.23 -27.08 17.19
C ASN A 4 -8.10 -26.83 16.18
N LEU A 5 -8.45 -26.67 14.90
CA LEU A 5 -7.61 -25.91 13.96
C LEU A 5 -8.45 -24.77 13.39
N LEU A 6 -8.70 -23.79 14.27
CA LEU A 6 -8.85 -22.41 13.86
C LEU A 6 -7.59 -22.04 13.06
N SER A 7 -7.65 -22.19 11.74
CA SER A 7 -6.75 -21.55 10.79
C SER A 7 -6.94 -20.04 10.95
N VAL A 8 -6.31 -19.48 11.98
CA VAL A 8 -6.07 -18.05 12.13
C VAL A 8 -5.38 -17.62 10.85
N GLY A 9 -6.13 -16.91 10.00
CA GLY A 9 -5.78 -16.66 8.62
C GLY A 9 -4.35 -16.15 8.49
N CYS A 10 -3.47 -17.01 7.98
CA CYS A 10 -2.32 -16.55 7.24
C CYS A 10 -2.88 -15.71 6.09
N LYS A 11 -2.89 -14.39 6.27
CA LYS A 11 -3.00 -13.45 5.14
C LYS A 11 -1.79 -13.74 4.27
N GLN A 12 -1.91 -14.70 3.36
CA GLN A 12 -0.87 -15.05 2.41
C GLN A 12 -0.47 -13.75 1.73
N GLN A 13 0.75 -13.31 2.02
CA GLN A 13 1.28 -12.10 1.43
C GLN A 13 1.62 -12.45 -0.02
N TYR A 14 0.93 -11.81 -0.96
CA TYR A 14 1.25 -11.97 -2.36
C TYR A 14 2.68 -11.47 -2.63
N SER A 15 3.42 -12.24 -3.42
CA SER A 15 4.76 -11.87 -3.85
C SER A 15 4.75 -10.53 -4.60
N SER A 16 5.87 -9.81 -4.59
CA SER A 16 6.05 -8.58 -5.37
C SER A 16 5.79 -8.81 -6.86
N GLN A 17 6.24 -9.95 -7.40
CA GLN A 17 6.03 -10.33 -8.80
C GLN A 17 4.54 -10.52 -9.12
N THR A 18 3.79 -11.19 -8.24
CA THR A 18 2.33 -11.38 -8.41
C THR A 18 1.59 -10.04 -8.42
N LYS A 19 2.00 -9.10 -7.56
CA LYS A 19 1.41 -7.75 -7.54
C LYS A 19 1.68 -6.99 -8.84
N LEU A 20 2.91 -7.06 -9.36
CA LEU A 20 3.27 -6.42 -10.63
C LEU A 20 2.47 -6.99 -11.81
N VAL A 21 2.37 -8.32 -11.91
CA VAL A 21 1.58 -8.97 -12.95
C VAL A 21 0.12 -8.53 -12.88
N ALA A 22 -0.48 -8.50 -11.69
CA ALA A 22 -1.87 -8.05 -11.53
C ALA A 22 -2.08 -6.60 -12.00
N LEU A 23 -1.11 -5.70 -11.76
CA LEU A 23 -1.20 -4.31 -12.23
C LEU A 23 -1.04 -4.20 -13.75
N LEU A 24 -0.14 -4.98 -14.35
CA LEU A 24 0.02 -5.02 -15.81
C LEU A 24 -1.23 -5.57 -16.52
N VAL A 25 -1.84 -6.64 -15.98
CA VAL A 25 -3.09 -7.19 -16.52
C VAL A 25 -4.20 -6.14 -16.45
N ARG A 26 -4.27 -5.36 -15.37
CA ARG A 26 -5.24 -4.27 -15.27
C ARG A 26 -5.04 -3.21 -16.35
N GLU A 27 -3.80 -2.77 -16.60
CA GLU A 27 -3.50 -1.78 -17.63
C GLU A 27 -3.85 -2.31 -19.03
N TYR A 28 -3.59 -3.59 -19.27
CA TYR A 28 -4.00 -4.26 -20.50
C TYR A 28 -5.53 -4.32 -20.66
N LEU A 29 -6.27 -4.70 -19.63
CA LEU A 29 -7.74 -4.70 -19.68
C LEU A 29 -8.30 -3.29 -19.89
N ARG A 30 -7.67 -2.27 -19.29
CA ARG A 30 -8.09 -0.88 -19.46
C ARG A 30 -7.84 -0.35 -20.87
N SER A 31 -6.78 -0.80 -21.53
CA SER A 31 -6.49 -0.41 -22.92
C SER A 31 -7.46 -1.08 -23.91
N LEU A 32 -7.90 -2.31 -23.63
CA LEU A 32 -8.93 -2.98 -24.42
C LEU A 32 -10.33 -2.40 -24.21
N HIS A 33 -10.66 -2.04 -22.97
CA HIS A 33 -11.99 -1.55 -22.57
C HIS A 33 -11.91 -0.18 -21.87
N PRO A 34 -11.67 0.92 -22.63
CA PRO A 34 -11.46 2.25 -22.04
C PRO A 34 -12.72 2.85 -21.42
N LEU A 35 -13.91 2.43 -21.88
CA LEU A 35 -15.20 2.91 -21.39
C LEU A 35 -15.79 2.06 -20.25
N LEU A 36 -15.13 0.96 -19.88
CA LEU A 36 -15.64 0.06 -18.85
C LEU A 36 -15.65 0.75 -17.48
N ASN A 37 -16.60 0.39 -16.64
CA ASN A 37 -16.67 0.92 -15.29
C ASN A 37 -15.55 0.31 -14.42
N GLU A 38 -14.98 1.05 -13.47
CA GLU A 38 -13.87 0.53 -12.64
C GLU A 38 -14.28 -0.71 -11.81
N GLY A 39 -15.55 -0.81 -11.41
CA GLY A 39 -16.06 -1.98 -10.70
C GLY A 39 -16.13 -3.24 -11.56
N GLU A 40 -16.50 -3.09 -12.83
CA GLU A 40 -16.55 -4.19 -13.80
C GLU A 40 -15.12 -4.63 -14.17
N LEU A 41 -14.23 -3.66 -14.36
CA LEU A 41 -12.82 -3.90 -14.62
C LEU A 41 -12.16 -4.69 -13.47
N ASP A 42 -12.51 -4.38 -12.22
CA ASP A 42 -11.99 -5.10 -11.06
C ASP A 42 -12.53 -6.53 -10.95
N ASN A 43 -13.76 -6.77 -11.40
CA ASN A 43 -14.33 -8.11 -11.48
C ASN A 43 -13.64 -8.94 -12.57
N GLU A 44 -13.45 -8.37 -13.77
CA GLU A 44 -12.71 -9.04 -14.84
C GLU A 44 -11.26 -9.33 -14.46
N LEU A 45 -10.60 -8.37 -13.81
CA LEU A 45 -9.25 -8.55 -13.30
C LEU A 45 -9.17 -9.68 -12.26
N ALA A 46 -10.16 -9.77 -11.37
CA ALA A 46 -10.23 -10.84 -10.39
C ALA A 46 -10.41 -12.21 -11.03
N VAL A 47 -11.24 -12.31 -12.08
CA VAL A 47 -11.42 -13.54 -12.86
C VAL A 47 -10.14 -13.91 -13.61
N ALA A 48 -9.50 -12.94 -14.26
CA ALA A 48 -8.30 -13.17 -15.06
C ALA A 48 -7.07 -13.56 -14.21
N THR A 49 -6.93 -12.98 -13.03
CA THR A 49 -5.76 -13.21 -12.15
C THR A 49 -6.00 -14.26 -11.08
N GLY A 50 -7.25 -14.65 -10.82
CA GLY A 50 -7.63 -15.52 -9.70
C GLY A 50 -7.47 -14.86 -8.33
N ILE A 51 -7.25 -13.54 -8.29
CA ILE A 51 -7.03 -12.76 -7.06
C ILE A 51 -8.33 -12.10 -6.65
N SER A 52 -8.65 -12.12 -5.36
CA SER A 52 -9.86 -11.46 -4.86
C SER A 52 -9.83 -9.94 -5.15
N VAL A 53 -11.00 -9.37 -5.47
CA VAL A 53 -11.17 -7.91 -5.68
C VAL A 53 -10.62 -7.10 -4.51
N ARG A 54 -10.82 -7.56 -3.27
CA ARG A 54 -10.29 -6.90 -2.06
C ARG A 54 -8.76 -6.83 -2.07
N SER A 55 -8.09 -7.89 -2.51
CA SER A 55 -6.62 -7.92 -2.61
C SER A 55 -6.13 -7.01 -3.75
N LEU A 56 -6.82 -6.98 -4.89
CA LEU A 56 -6.49 -6.08 -6.00
C LEU A 56 -6.62 -4.60 -5.60
N GLN A 57 -7.69 -4.23 -4.90
CA GLN A 57 -7.85 -2.89 -4.35
C GLN A 57 -6.73 -2.52 -3.38
N ARG A 58 -6.27 -3.49 -2.58
CA ARG A 58 -5.11 -3.29 -1.71
C ARG A 58 -3.83 -3.06 -2.52
N PHE A 59 -3.59 -3.81 -3.60
CA PHE A 59 -2.42 -3.58 -4.46
C PHE A 59 -2.45 -2.20 -5.11
N LYS A 60 -3.62 -1.74 -5.56
CA LYS A 60 -3.79 -0.38 -6.10
C LYS A 60 -3.42 0.69 -5.07
N ARG A 61 -3.87 0.53 -3.81
CA ARG A 61 -3.50 1.44 -2.71
C ARG A 61 -2.00 1.38 -2.44
N GLU A 62 -1.43 0.18 -2.29
CA GLU A 62 0.01 0.01 -2.07
C GLU A 62 0.85 0.60 -3.21
N ALA A 63 0.44 0.46 -4.47
CA ALA A 63 1.11 1.08 -5.61
C ALA A 63 1.05 2.62 -5.57
N LYS A 64 -0.10 3.18 -5.17
CA LYS A 64 -0.28 4.62 -5.00
C LYS A 64 0.49 5.17 -3.79
N ASP A 65 0.52 4.41 -2.69
CA ASP A 65 1.14 4.77 -1.42
C ASP A 65 2.66 4.55 -1.43
N ASN A 66 3.19 3.63 -2.24
CA ASN A 66 4.64 3.51 -2.48
C ASN A 66 5.23 4.77 -3.14
N CYS A 67 4.41 5.64 -3.75
CA CYS A 67 4.83 6.98 -4.17
C CYS A 67 4.79 8.02 -3.04
N VAL A 68 4.06 7.74 -1.95
CA VAL A 68 4.04 8.55 -0.74
C VAL A 68 5.05 7.93 0.23
N SER A 69 6.33 8.17 -0.04
CA SER A 69 7.38 7.93 0.95
C SER A 69 6.96 8.64 2.22
N SER A 70 6.67 7.89 3.29
CA SER A 70 6.64 8.48 4.62
C SER A 70 7.98 9.20 4.81
N PRO A 71 8.00 10.43 5.35
CA PRO A 71 9.27 11.07 5.66
C PRO A 71 10.11 10.11 6.52
N PRO A 72 11.43 10.03 6.29
CA PRO A 72 12.27 9.05 6.95
C PRO A 72 12.04 9.06 8.47
N SER A 73 11.67 7.90 9.01
CA SER A 73 11.30 7.68 10.41
C SER A 73 12.41 8.05 11.41
N LYS A 74 13.63 8.32 10.94
CA LYS A 74 14.66 9.00 11.72
C LYS A 74 14.25 10.47 11.91
N ARG A 75 13.36 10.70 12.88
CA ARG A 75 13.32 11.96 13.63
C ARG A 75 14.76 12.23 14.07
N GLN A 76 15.46 13.16 13.41
CA GLN A 76 16.67 13.71 14.00
C GLN A 76 16.25 14.29 15.35
N LYS A 77 16.77 13.70 16.43
CA LYS A 77 16.62 14.20 17.81
C LYS A 77 17.44 15.48 18.01
N THR A 78 17.50 16.35 17.01
CA THR A 78 17.91 17.73 17.22
C THR A 78 16.61 18.48 17.46
N SER A 79 16.20 18.50 18.74
CA SER A 79 15.18 19.45 19.18
C SER A 79 15.54 20.82 18.62
N PRO A 80 14.58 21.63 18.13
CA PRO A 80 14.86 23.02 17.88
C PRO A 80 15.07 23.63 19.27
N VAL A 81 16.33 23.64 19.72
CA VAL A 81 16.75 24.48 20.82
C VAL A 81 16.58 25.88 20.26
N LEU A 82 15.42 26.47 20.52
CA LEU A 82 15.27 27.91 20.49
C LEU A 82 16.35 28.41 21.43
N ASN A 83 17.48 28.83 20.87
CA ASN A 83 18.49 29.58 21.60
C ASN A 83 17.78 30.80 22.15
N SER A 84 17.30 30.69 23.38
CA SER A 84 16.92 31.78 24.24
C SER A 84 18.15 32.67 24.36
N ILE A 85 18.23 33.66 23.49
CA ILE A 85 19.08 34.83 23.68
C ILE A 85 18.41 35.59 24.81
N ASP A 86 18.87 35.34 26.02
CA ASP A 86 18.83 36.32 27.09
C ASP A 86 19.93 35.98 28.09
N LYS A 87 21.14 36.46 27.77
CA LYS A 87 22.15 36.75 28.78
C LYS A 87 22.33 38.26 28.77
N PHE A 88 21.61 38.92 29.66
CA PHE A 88 22.03 40.19 30.21
C PHE A 88 23.09 39.86 31.26
N ASP A 89 24.37 40.09 30.93
CA ASP A 89 25.40 40.23 31.95
C ASP A 89 25.61 41.73 32.15
N GLU A 90 24.96 42.28 33.17
CA GLU A 90 25.37 43.51 33.84
C GLU A 90 26.61 43.20 34.68
N GLU A 91 27.78 43.70 34.28
CA GLU A 91 28.82 44.27 35.18
C GLU A 91 29.88 45.04 34.38
#